data_AF-F6EEW7-F1
#
_entry.id   AF-F6EEW7-F1
#
_cell.length_a   1.000
_cell.length_b   1.000
_cell.length_c   1.000
_cell.angle_alpha   90.00
_cell.angle_beta   90.00
_cell.angle_gamma   90.00
#
_symmetry.space_group_name_H-M   'P 1'
#
loop_
_entity.id
_entity.type
_entity.pdbx_description
1 polymer ?
#
loop_
_entity_poly.entity_id
_entity_poly.type
_entity_poly.pdbx_seq_one_letter_code
_entity_poly.pdbx_strand_id
1 'polypeptide(L)'
;MSSNAVTTYRAAASGEESRVTTSKATKSHFPGFVASSPTAQHCLTVLIRGGEFRSANFVVPISDGGLKISGGVENGTFVAPSDGSHGIYGKSLAVPGGVTGVGAVSRALGSMGNVTAQVQAVKPLLLNDLLAFDLTLFLRIHVQNPLVGGECYIGTPSEPLTVRMQRIEGDDHIPKLTRDGIPSGVIAIGNINVAASNFKVPAVTGAGPMGAFNTVVNVRASLPNSGVSTSLSIRADAYMAQNPDYSGD
;
A
#
# COMPACT_ATOMS: atom_id res chain seq x y z
N MET A 1 4.85 11.29 -34.49
CA MET A 1 4.28 9.92 -34.48
C MET A 1 4.43 9.37 -33.08
N SER A 2 3.33 9.21 -32.34
CA SER A 2 3.35 8.61 -31.00
C SER A 2 3.55 7.11 -31.14
N SER A 3 4.62 6.57 -30.57
CA SER A 3 4.86 5.12 -30.56
C SER A 3 3.96 4.48 -29.51
N ASN A 4 3.10 3.55 -29.92
CA ASN A 4 2.28 2.73 -29.02
C ASN A 4 3.05 1.44 -28.71
N ALA A 5 3.22 1.12 -27.43
CA ALA A 5 3.74 -0.19 -27.01
C ALA A 5 2.59 -1.17 -26.77
N VAL A 6 2.68 -2.35 -27.38
CA VAL A 6 1.77 -3.47 -27.14
C VAL A 6 2.48 -4.44 -26.22
N THR A 7 1.99 -4.58 -24.98
CA THR A 7 2.51 -5.59 -24.03
C THR A 7 1.51 -6.72 -23.93
N THR A 8 2.04 -7.93 -23.98
CA THR A 8 1.24 -9.15 -23.97
C THR A 8 1.35 -9.78 -22.59
N TYR A 9 0.23 -9.93 -21.90
CA TYR A 9 0.16 -10.57 -20.58
C TYR A 9 -0.54 -11.92 -20.71
N ARG A 10 0.02 -12.96 -20.09
CA ARG A 10 -0.66 -14.25 -19.92
C ARG A 10 -1.30 -14.29 -18.53
N ALA A 11 -2.61 -14.45 -18.47
CA ALA A 11 -3.27 -14.80 -17.22
C ALA A 11 -3.02 -16.29 -16.91
N ALA A 12 -2.51 -16.61 -15.72
CA ALA A 12 -2.20 -17.99 -15.32
C ALA A 12 -3.46 -18.89 -15.24
N ALA A 13 -4.66 -18.31 -15.16
CA ALA A 13 -5.89 -19.04 -14.91
C ALA A 13 -6.74 -19.39 -16.16
N SER A 14 -6.48 -18.80 -17.34
CA SER A 14 -7.37 -19.03 -18.51
C SER A 14 -6.67 -19.44 -19.81
N GLY A 15 -5.34 -19.46 -19.87
CA GLY A 15 -4.62 -19.74 -21.13
C GLY A 15 -4.85 -18.68 -22.22
N GLU A 16 -5.55 -17.60 -21.91
CA GLU A 16 -5.90 -16.53 -22.86
C GLU A 16 -4.85 -15.42 -22.80
N GLU A 17 -4.29 -15.11 -23.97
CA GLU A 17 -3.24 -14.12 -24.13
C GLU A 17 -3.87 -12.73 -24.32
N SER A 18 -3.84 -11.90 -23.28
CA SER A 18 -4.40 -10.56 -23.33
C SER A 18 -3.37 -9.56 -23.84
N ARG A 19 -3.67 -8.96 -24.99
CA ARG A 19 -2.88 -7.87 -25.58
C ARG A 19 -3.35 -6.53 -25.04
N VAL A 20 -2.43 -5.80 -24.43
CA VAL A 20 -2.68 -4.50 -23.82
C VAL A 20 -1.86 -3.45 -24.57
N THR A 21 -2.54 -2.51 -25.23
CA THR A 21 -1.90 -1.41 -25.96
C THR A 21 -1.87 -0.15 -25.11
N THR A 22 -0.67 0.37 -24.83
CA THR A 22 -0.43 1.63 -24.11
C THR A 22 0.33 2.61 -25.01
N SER A 23 0.17 3.92 -24.80
CA SER A 23 0.99 4.93 -25.48
C SER A 23 1.84 5.71 -24.48
N LYS A 24 2.95 6.28 -24.96
CA LYS A 24 3.87 7.09 -24.17
C LYS A 24 3.13 8.23 -23.46
N ALA A 25 3.08 8.22 -22.13
CA ALA A 25 2.39 9.26 -21.36
C ALA A 25 3.28 10.47 -21.09
N THR A 26 2.75 11.68 -21.19
CA THR A 26 3.41 12.91 -20.74
C THR A 26 3.39 12.96 -19.21
N LYS A 27 4.55 13.20 -18.56
CA LYS A 27 4.72 13.19 -17.09
C LYS A 27 3.69 14.05 -16.32
N SER A 28 3.15 15.10 -16.94
CA SER A 28 2.17 16.01 -16.34
C SER A 28 0.73 15.49 -16.29
N HIS A 29 0.42 14.37 -16.94
CA HIS A 29 -0.95 13.88 -17.13
C HIS A 29 -1.27 12.56 -16.39
N PHE A 30 -0.30 11.98 -15.67
CA PHE A 30 -0.51 10.71 -14.97
C PHE A 30 -0.78 10.96 -13.47
N PRO A 31 -1.98 10.67 -12.95
CA PRO A 31 -2.31 10.89 -11.55
C PRO A 31 -1.31 10.20 -10.62
N GLY A 32 -0.65 10.99 -9.75
CA GLY A 32 0.19 10.46 -8.67
C GLY A 32 1.57 9.91 -9.08
N PHE A 33 2.03 10.17 -10.31
CA PHE A 33 3.35 9.78 -10.84
C PHE A 33 4.49 10.16 -9.89
N VAL A 34 5.30 9.17 -9.52
CA VAL A 34 6.66 9.39 -9.00
C VAL A 34 7.61 8.76 -9.99
N ALA A 35 8.68 9.47 -10.35
CA ALA A 35 9.61 9.10 -11.41
C ALA A 35 9.96 7.60 -11.38
N SER A 36 9.52 6.89 -12.41
CA SER A 36 9.90 5.50 -12.64
C SER A 36 11.36 5.45 -13.08
N SER A 37 12.07 4.41 -12.64
CA SER A 37 13.40 4.07 -13.17
C SER A 37 13.39 4.11 -14.71
N PRO A 38 14.44 4.59 -15.39
CA PRO A 38 14.53 4.53 -16.86
C PRO A 38 14.51 3.09 -17.40
N THR A 39 14.70 2.10 -16.54
CA THR A 39 14.61 0.67 -16.89
C THR A 39 13.18 0.15 -16.95
N ALA A 40 12.23 0.78 -16.28
CA ALA A 40 10.85 0.30 -16.23
C ALA A 40 10.11 0.57 -17.55
N GLN A 41 9.47 -0.45 -18.13
CA GLN A 41 8.69 -0.32 -19.36
C GLN A 41 7.39 0.45 -19.14
N HIS A 42 6.75 0.20 -18.00
CA HIS A 42 5.48 0.81 -17.62
C HIS A 42 5.58 1.53 -16.29
N CYS A 43 4.77 2.56 -16.12
CA CYS A 43 4.52 3.22 -14.86
C CYS A 43 3.24 2.65 -14.26
N LEU A 44 3.25 2.34 -12.97
CA LEU A 44 2.09 1.89 -12.21
C LEU A 44 1.84 2.87 -11.06
N THR A 45 0.62 3.36 -10.94
CA THR A 45 0.15 4.06 -9.74
C THR A 45 -1.13 3.42 -9.25
N VAL A 46 -1.19 3.09 -7.96
CA VAL A 46 -2.39 2.62 -7.27
C VAL A 46 -2.75 3.63 -6.19
N LEU A 47 -3.93 4.22 -6.30
CA LEU A 47 -4.48 5.15 -5.32
C LEU A 47 -5.47 4.40 -4.44
N ILE A 48 -5.19 4.31 -3.13
CA ILE A 48 -6.16 3.78 -2.19
C ILE A 48 -7.26 4.82 -1.97
N ARG A 49 -8.49 4.41 -2.19
CA ARG A 49 -9.70 5.23 -2.07
C ARG A 49 -10.46 5.01 -0.77
N GLY A 50 -10.11 3.98 -0.02
CA GLY A 50 -10.64 3.68 1.31
C GLY A 50 -10.31 2.26 1.74
N GLY A 51 -10.53 1.95 3.02
CA GLY A 51 -10.34 0.60 3.54
C GLY A 51 -10.35 0.53 5.05
N GLU A 52 -10.07 -0.67 5.56
CA GLU A 52 -9.97 -0.95 6.98
C GLU A 52 -8.80 -1.90 7.23
N PHE A 53 -7.92 -1.52 8.16
CA PHE A 53 -6.98 -2.44 8.80
C PHE A 53 -7.53 -2.86 10.15
N ARG A 54 -7.57 -4.16 10.39
CA ARG A 54 -8.06 -4.76 11.62
C ARG A 54 -7.01 -5.69 12.20
N SER A 55 -6.78 -5.57 13.50
CA SER A 55 -5.93 -6.49 14.26
C SER A 55 -6.52 -6.63 15.65
N ALA A 56 -6.96 -7.84 16.02
CA ALA A 56 -7.47 -8.22 17.34
C ALA A 56 -8.34 -7.14 18.04
N ASN A 57 -7.69 -6.20 18.73
CA ASN A 57 -8.30 -5.21 19.59
C ASN A 57 -8.45 -3.81 18.97
N PHE A 58 -8.02 -3.59 17.73
CA PHE A 58 -8.13 -2.28 17.11
C PHE A 58 -8.46 -2.33 15.62
N VAL A 59 -9.09 -1.24 15.19
CA VAL A 59 -9.53 -0.99 13.82
C VAL A 59 -8.99 0.37 13.40
N VAL A 60 -8.26 0.42 12.29
CA VAL A 60 -7.74 1.65 11.71
C VAL A 60 -8.42 1.86 10.35
N PRO A 61 -9.30 2.87 10.22
CA PRO A 61 -9.85 3.22 8.92
C PRO A 61 -8.76 3.83 8.05
N ILE A 62 -8.73 3.43 6.78
CA ILE A 62 -7.85 4.01 5.77
C ILE A 62 -8.72 4.97 4.95
N SER A 63 -8.40 6.26 4.99
CA SER A 63 -9.11 7.29 4.25
C SER A 63 -8.67 7.34 2.78
N ASP A 64 -9.47 8.02 1.96
CA ASP A 64 -9.13 8.29 0.56
C ASP A 64 -7.78 9.03 0.46
N GLY A 65 -6.88 8.51 -0.36
CA GLY A 65 -5.52 9.00 -0.51
C GLY A 65 -4.63 8.81 0.72
N GLY A 66 -5.04 7.96 1.68
CA GLY A 66 -4.25 7.61 2.87
C GLY A 66 -3.03 6.74 2.55
N LEU A 67 -3.10 5.98 1.45
CA LEU A 67 -1.98 5.20 0.93
C LEU A 67 -1.94 5.32 -0.60
N LYS A 68 -0.73 5.38 -1.13
CA LYS A 68 -0.45 5.33 -2.57
C LYS A 68 0.67 4.34 -2.82
N ILE A 69 0.53 3.54 -3.87
CA ILE A 69 1.63 2.76 -4.44
C ILE A 69 2.00 3.42 -5.77
N SER A 70 3.28 3.67 -6.01
CA SER A 70 3.74 4.22 -7.30
C SER A 70 5.13 3.71 -7.62
N GLY A 71 5.34 3.32 -8.86
CA GLY A 71 6.62 2.81 -9.33
C GLY A 71 6.57 2.37 -10.79
N GLY A 72 7.60 1.64 -11.20
CA GLY A 72 7.69 1.03 -12.51
C GLY A 72 7.27 -0.45 -12.51
N VAL A 73 6.98 -0.98 -13.70
CA VAL A 73 6.88 -2.41 -13.96
C VAL A 73 7.79 -2.76 -15.13
N GLU A 74 8.62 -3.77 -14.93
CA GLU A 74 9.58 -4.29 -15.91
C GLU A 74 9.49 -5.82 -15.93
N ASN A 75 9.14 -6.41 -17.08
CA ASN A 75 8.98 -7.87 -17.23
C ASN A 75 8.11 -8.51 -16.13
N GLY A 76 7.02 -7.85 -15.74
CA GLY A 76 6.10 -8.31 -14.68
C GLY A 76 6.61 -8.11 -13.25
N THR A 77 7.78 -7.50 -13.05
CA THR A 77 8.34 -7.19 -11.73
C THR A 77 8.14 -5.72 -11.39
N PHE A 78 7.84 -5.43 -10.12
CA PHE A 78 7.75 -4.06 -9.64
C PHE A 78 9.14 -3.44 -9.44
N VAL A 79 9.35 -2.26 -10.01
CA VAL A 79 10.58 -1.48 -9.89
C VAL A 79 10.27 -0.24 -9.04
N ALA A 80 10.76 -0.24 -7.81
CA ALA A 80 10.54 0.88 -6.92
C ALA A 80 11.27 2.15 -7.39
N PRO A 81 10.71 3.35 -7.12
CA PRO A 81 11.44 4.61 -7.28
C PRO A 81 12.69 4.67 -6.39
N SER A 82 13.69 5.44 -6.83
CA SER A 82 14.96 5.63 -6.10
C SER A 82 14.88 6.64 -4.95
N ASP A 83 13.68 6.98 -4.49
CA ASP A 83 13.41 8.01 -3.47
C ASP A 83 13.39 7.48 -2.03
N GLY A 84 13.71 6.18 -1.84
CA GLY A 84 13.72 5.52 -0.53
C GLY A 84 12.34 5.13 -0.01
N SER A 85 11.25 5.45 -0.72
CA SER A 85 9.88 5.04 -0.33
C SER A 85 9.57 3.58 -0.62
N HIS A 86 10.42 2.92 -1.42
CA HIS A 86 10.17 1.62 -2.03
C HIS A 86 8.85 1.54 -2.81
N GLY A 87 8.34 2.69 -3.26
CA GLY A 87 7.12 2.83 -4.03
C GLY A 87 5.84 2.79 -3.20
N ILE A 88 5.91 2.89 -1.87
CA ILE A 88 4.73 2.97 -0.98
C ILE A 88 4.76 4.27 -0.18
N TYR A 89 3.70 5.05 -0.32
CA TYR A 89 3.55 6.36 0.29
C TYR A 89 2.34 6.35 1.21
N GLY A 90 2.58 6.20 2.51
CA GLY A 90 1.55 6.29 3.55
C GLY A 90 1.47 7.70 4.15
N LYS A 91 0.25 8.21 4.31
CA LYS A 91 -0.01 9.39 5.17
C LYS A 91 -0.11 8.95 6.63
N SER A 92 0.15 9.86 7.56
CA SER A 92 -0.16 9.63 8.97
C SER A 92 -1.68 9.54 9.15
N LEU A 93 -2.16 8.41 9.64
CA LEU A 93 -3.56 8.15 9.95
C LEU A 93 -3.76 8.23 11.46
N ALA A 94 -4.86 8.85 11.90
CA ALA A 94 -5.22 8.85 13.31
C ALA A 94 -5.76 7.47 13.72
N VAL A 95 -5.25 6.92 14.83
CA VAL A 95 -5.71 5.65 15.40
C VAL A 95 -6.84 5.95 16.38
N PRO A 96 -8.10 5.51 16.10
CA PRO A 96 -9.22 5.75 16.99
C PRO A 96 -8.98 5.13 18.38
N GLY A 97 -9.29 5.90 19.44
CA GLY A 97 -9.15 5.45 20.84
C GLY A 97 -7.88 5.94 21.55
N GLY A 98 -6.85 6.41 20.83
CA GLY A 98 -5.65 6.99 21.44
C GLY A 98 -4.85 6.01 22.32
N VAL A 99 -3.96 6.52 23.17
CA VAL A 99 -3.00 5.71 23.97
C VAL A 99 -3.67 4.75 24.96
N THR A 100 -4.94 4.98 25.30
CA THR A 100 -5.67 4.18 26.29
C THR A 100 -6.76 3.28 25.70
N GLY A 101 -7.07 3.40 24.40
CA GLY A 101 -8.18 2.68 23.75
C GLY A 101 -9.58 3.18 24.17
N VAL A 102 -9.68 4.10 25.12
CA VAL A 102 -10.93 4.71 25.59
C VAL A 102 -10.91 6.18 25.24
N GLY A 103 -11.73 6.58 24.26
CA GLY A 103 -11.78 7.97 23.77
C GLY A 103 -12.00 9.01 24.87
N ALA A 104 -12.68 8.66 25.97
CA ALA A 104 -12.87 9.56 27.12
C ALA A 104 -11.59 9.84 27.91
N VAL A 105 -10.73 8.83 28.12
CA VAL A 105 -9.48 8.98 28.87
C VAL A 105 -8.39 9.60 27.98
N SER A 106 -8.35 9.23 26.70
CA SER A 106 -7.45 9.85 25.71
C SER A 106 -7.76 11.34 25.51
N ARG A 107 -9.02 11.77 25.61
CA ARG A 107 -9.41 13.20 25.61
C ARG A 107 -8.94 13.95 26.86
N ALA A 108 -8.92 13.29 28.02
CA ALA A 108 -8.43 13.88 29.28
C ALA A 108 -6.90 14.11 29.26
N LEU A 109 -6.16 13.35 28.46
CA LEU A 109 -4.72 13.51 28.25
C LEU A 109 -4.38 14.56 27.16
N GLY A 110 -5.37 15.20 26.56
CA GLY A 110 -5.18 16.23 25.53
C GLY A 110 -4.42 15.72 24.30
N SER A 111 -3.49 16.51 23.79
CA SER A 111 -2.65 16.17 22.62
C SER A 111 -1.75 14.95 22.82
N MET A 112 -1.47 14.56 24.07
CA MET A 112 -0.70 13.35 24.40
C MET A 112 -1.51 12.06 24.22
N GLY A 113 -2.84 12.15 24.13
CA GLY A 113 -3.72 11.00 23.90
C GLY A 113 -3.82 10.57 22.44
N ASN A 114 -3.43 11.42 21.49
CA ASN A 114 -3.58 11.15 20.05
C ASN A 114 -2.45 10.26 19.54
N VAL A 115 -2.79 9.12 18.95
CA VAL A 115 -1.83 8.22 18.31
C VAL A 115 -2.02 8.34 16.81
N THR A 116 -0.95 8.69 16.10
CA THR A 116 -0.93 8.59 14.63
C THR A 116 -0.06 7.41 14.22
N ALA A 117 -0.44 6.77 13.12
CA ALA A 117 0.28 5.65 12.54
C ALA A 117 0.55 5.94 11.08
N GLN A 118 1.78 5.74 10.63
CA GLN A 118 2.18 5.88 9.23
C GLN A 118 2.73 4.55 8.74
N VAL A 119 2.18 4.05 7.64
CA VAL A 119 2.70 2.86 6.96
C VAL A 119 3.94 3.25 6.15
N GLN A 120 5.01 2.48 6.31
CA GLN A 120 6.25 2.62 5.55
C GLN A 120 6.64 1.27 4.95
N ALA A 121 7.09 1.26 3.71
CA ALA A 121 7.70 0.06 3.15
C ALA A 121 9.12 -0.12 3.68
N VAL A 122 9.51 -1.36 3.91
CA VAL A 122 10.91 -1.72 4.25
C VAL A 122 11.71 -2.20 3.04
N LYS A 123 11.01 -2.64 1.98
CA LYS A 123 11.57 -3.06 0.69
C LYS A 123 10.47 -3.02 -0.37
N PRO A 124 10.82 -3.09 -1.68
CA PRO A 124 9.84 -3.10 -2.75
C PRO A 124 8.84 -4.24 -2.58
N LEU A 125 7.59 -4.00 -3.00
CA LEU A 125 6.56 -5.04 -3.05
C LEU A 125 6.94 -6.12 -4.06
N LEU A 126 6.42 -7.34 -3.86
CA LEU A 126 6.42 -8.37 -4.90
C LEU A 126 5.10 -8.33 -5.65
N LEU A 127 5.20 -8.27 -6.98
CA LEU A 127 4.07 -8.40 -7.88
C LEU A 127 4.02 -9.88 -8.30
N ASN A 128 3.14 -10.67 -7.68
CA ASN A 128 3.02 -12.09 -7.98
C ASN A 128 2.22 -12.31 -9.26
N ASP A 129 1.11 -11.58 -9.40
CA ASP A 129 0.29 -11.53 -10.60
C ASP A 129 -0.40 -10.16 -10.69
N LEU A 130 -0.03 -9.38 -11.71
CA LEU A 130 -0.58 -8.04 -11.94
C LEU A 130 -2.07 -8.05 -12.28
N LEU A 131 -2.53 -9.02 -13.07
CA LEU A 131 -3.92 -9.10 -13.53
C LEU A 131 -4.84 -9.61 -12.42
N ALA A 132 -4.34 -10.50 -11.56
CA ALA A 132 -5.06 -10.97 -10.38
C ALA A 132 -4.99 -9.99 -9.19
N PHE A 133 -4.22 -8.89 -9.30
CA PHE A 133 -3.89 -8.00 -8.20
C PHE A 133 -3.31 -8.76 -6.98
N ASP A 134 -2.51 -9.80 -7.24
CA ASP A 134 -1.79 -10.55 -6.22
C ASP A 134 -0.45 -9.89 -5.96
N LEU A 135 -0.35 -9.23 -4.81
CA LEU A 135 0.80 -8.43 -4.43
C LEU A 135 1.18 -8.66 -2.97
N THR A 136 2.47 -8.71 -2.69
CA THR A 136 3.01 -8.89 -1.34
C THR A 136 3.73 -7.64 -0.89
N LEU A 137 3.22 -7.01 0.17
CA LEU A 137 3.76 -5.81 0.78
C LEU A 137 4.67 -6.18 1.96
N PHE A 138 5.79 -5.48 2.10
CA PHE A 138 6.68 -5.58 3.26
C PHE A 138 6.73 -4.24 3.96
N LEU A 139 6.05 -4.17 5.09
CA LEU A 139 5.72 -2.92 5.74
C LEU A 139 6.30 -2.89 7.16
N ARG A 140 6.42 -1.67 7.67
CA ARG A 140 6.47 -1.37 9.10
C ARG A 140 5.51 -0.21 9.37
N ILE A 141 5.01 -0.12 10.58
CA ILE A 141 4.11 0.97 10.96
C ILE A 141 4.85 1.86 11.95
N HIS A 142 5.08 3.10 11.56
CA HIS A 142 5.63 4.12 12.45
C HIS A 142 4.52 4.69 13.30
N VAL A 143 4.56 4.44 14.60
CA VAL A 143 3.61 4.94 15.58
C VAL A 143 4.18 6.22 16.17
N GLN A 144 3.45 7.32 16.00
CA GLN A 144 3.83 8.64 16.44
C GLN A 144 2.91 9.04 17.59
N ASN A 145 3.48 9.18 18.79
CA ASN A 145 2.78 9.73 19.93
C ASN A 145 3.80 10.36 20.92
N PRO A 146 3.50 11.53 21.53
CA PRO A 146 4.41 12.19 22.46
C PRO A 146 4.89 11.32 23.64
N LEU A 147 4.08 10.36 24.09
CA LEU A 147 4.39 9.48 25.22
C LEU A 147 5.32 8.31 24.85
N VAL A 148 5.20 7.78 23.62
CA VAL A 148 6.03 6.66 23.14
C VAL A 148 7.25 7.12 22.32
N GLY A 149 7.39 8.42 22.10
CA GLY A 149 8.52 9.01 21.38
C GLY A 149 8.46 8.82 19.86
N GLY A 150 9.53 9.23 19.20
CA GLY A 150 9.62 9.30 17.74
C GLY A 150 10.09 8.02 17.04
N GLU A 151 10.51 6.98 17.76
CA GLU A 151 11.12 5.77 17.16
C GLU A 151 10.29 4.50 17.44
N CYS A 152 8.98 4.66 17.67
CA CYS A 152 8.09 3.53 17.95
C CYS A 152 7.62 2.90 16.63
N TYR A 153 8.02 1.65 16.35
CA TYR A 153 7.64 0.93 15.15
C TYR A 153 7.01 -0.42 15.47
N ILE A 154 5.95 -0.78 14.73
CA ILE A 154 5.46 -2.16 14.63
C ILE A 154 6.17 -2.82 13.45
N GLY A 155 6.96 -3.84 13.74
CA GLY A 155 7.85 -4.48 12.77
C GLY A 155 9.15 -3.72 12.53
N THR A 156 10.14 -4.43 11.99
CA THR A 156 11.48 -3.91 11.70
C THR A 156 11.86 -4.23 10.25
N PRO A 157 12.96 -3.66 9.72
CA PRO A 157 13.47 -4.08 8.41
C PRO A 157 13.80 -5.58 8.33
N SER A 158 14.26 -6.19 9.43
CA SER A 158 14.56 -7.63 9.50
C SER A 158 13.34 -8.51 9.77
N GLU A 159 12.34 -7.98 10.47
CA GLU A 159 11.06 -8.65 10.76
C GLU A 159 9.88 -7.75 10.36
N PRO A 160 9.60 -7.62 9.05
CA PRO A 160 8.55 -6.73 8.59
C PRO A 160 7.17 -7.35 8.74
N LEU A 161 6.16 -6.48 8.81
CA LEU A 161 4.78 -6.84 8.57
C LEU A 161 4.62 -7.23 7.09
N THR A 162 4.44 -8.52 6.83
CA THR A 162 4.29 -9.06 5.47
C THR A 162 2.82 -9.30 5.18
N VAL A 163 2.28 -8.63 4.17
CA VAL A 163 0.85 -8.71 3.81
C VAL A 163 0.71 -9.06 2.33
N ARG A 164 0.18 -10.26 2.05
CA ARG A 164 -0.20 -10.66 0.69
C ARG A 164 -1.66 -10.27 0.45
N MET A 165 -1.85 -9.28 -0.42
CA MET A 165 -3.13 -8.78 -0.85
C MET A 165 -3.56 -9.54 -2.09
N GLN A 166 -4.82 -9.93 -2.14
CA GLN A 166 -5.43 -10.57 -3.30
C GLN A 166 -6.77 -9.92 -3.58
N ARG A 167 -7.18 -9.93 -4.85
CA ARG A 167 -8.51 -9.47 -5.23
C ARG A 167 -9.58 -10.30 -4.56
N ILE A 168 -10.66 -9.65 -4.11
CA ILE A 168 -11.84 -10.34 -3.59
C ILE A 168 -12.63 -10.91 -4.78
N GLU A 169 -12.75 -12.23 -4.85
CA GLU A 169 -13.59 -12.91 -5.85
C GLU A 169 -15.08 -12.75 -5.52
N GLY A 170 -15.93 -12.61 -6.54
CA GLY A 170 -17.39 -12.53 -6.39
C GLY A 170 -17.95 -11.16 -6.02
N ASP A 171 -17.12 -10.12 -6.01
CA ASP A 171 -17.58 -8.75 -5.79
C ASP A 171 -18.25 -8.19 -7.06
N ASP A 172 -19.48 -7.66 -6.94
CA ASP A 172 -20.25 -6.99 -8.00
C ASP A 172 -19.52 -5.74 -8.56
N HIS A 173 -18.45 -5.33 -7.88
CA HIS A 173 -17.51 -4.31 -8.34
C HIS A 173 -16.57 -4.89 -9.41
N ILE A 174 -17.13 -5.14 -10.59
CA ILE A 174 -16.37 -5.39 -11.81
C ILE A 174 -15.44 -4.18 -12.03
N PRO A 175 -14.11 -4.36 -12.09
CA PRO A 175 -13.18 -3.27 -12.31
C PRO A 175 -13.55 -2.56 -13.59
N LYS A 176 -13.85 -1.27 -13.48
CA LYS A 176 -14.31 -0.50 -14.63
C LYS A 176 -13.09 0.08 -15.32
N LEU A 177 -13.02 -0.11 -16.64
CA LEU A 177 -12.14 0.71 -17.46
C LEU A 177 -12.67 2.14 -17.40
N THR A 178 -12.00 3.00 -16.64
CA THR A 178 -12.42 4.39 -16.48
C THR A 178 -11.83 5.19 -17.65
N ARG A 179 -12.70 5.80 -18.47
CA ARG A 179 -12.27 6.60 -19.64
C ARG A 179 -12.44 8.11 -19.43
N ASP A 180 -13.37 8.53 -18.57
CA ASP A 180 -13.66 9.94 -18.37
C ASP A 180 -12.51 10.65 -17.65
N GLY A 181 -11.96 11.70 -18.27
CA GLY A 181 -10.84 12.48 -17.72
C GLY A 181 -9.48 11.77 -17.75
N ILE A 182 -9.39 10.56 -18.31
CA ILE A 182 -8.14 9.81 -18.41
C ILE A 182 -7.49 10.07 -19.79
N PRO A 183 -6.22 10.51 -19.84
CA PRO A 183 -5.51 10.74 -21.09
C PRO A 183 -5.43 9.47 -21.95
N SER A 184 -5.46 9.65 -23.28
CA SER A 184 -5.17 8.57 -24.23
C SER A 184 -3.80 7.95 -23.95
N GLY A 185 -3.72 6.62 -23.91
CA GLY A 185 -2.48 5.89 -23.61
C GLY A 185 -2.35 5.38 -22.18
N VAL A 186 -3.25 5.81 -21.30
CA VAL A 186 -3.33 5.36 -19.91
C VAL A 186 -4.42 4.31 -19.78
N ILE A 187 -4.10 3.22 -19.10
CA ILE A 187 -5.07 2.22 -18.65
C ILE A 187 -5.44 2.59 -17.22
N ALA A 188 -6.73 2.82 -16.99
CA ALA A 188 -7.26 3.08 -15.67
C ALA A 188 -8.27 1.98 -15.32
N ILE A 189 -8.05 1.35 -14.18
CA ILE A 189 -8.93 0.34 -13.61
C ILE A 189 -9.41 0.88 -12.27
N GLY A 190 -10.68 1.28 -12.22
CA GLY A 190 -11.28 1.81 -11.01
C GLY A 190 -11.93 0.73 -10.14
N ASN A 191 -12.10 1.05 -8.86
CA ASN A 191 -12.92 0.29 -7.93
C ASN A 191 -12.46 -1.16 -7.70
N ILE A 192 -11.16 -1.34 -7.56
CA ILE A 192 -10.53 -2.63 -7.27
C ILE A 192 -10.61 -2.89 -5.77
N ASN A 193 -11.26 -3.97 -5.36
CA ASN A 193 -11.26 -4.41 -3.98
C ASN A 193 -10.25 -5.54 -3.78
N VAL A 194 -9.29 -5.31 -2.89
CA VAL A 194 -8.28 -6.29 -2.52
C VAL A 194 -8.24 -6.44 -1.00
N ALA A 195 -8.03 -7.67 -0.55
CA ALA A 195 -7.97 -7.98 0.86
C ALA A 195 -6.84 -8.97 1.19
N ALA A 196 -6.47 -8.97 2.46
CA ALA A 196 -5.63 -9.95 3.10
C ALA A 196 -6.24 -10.32 4.44
N SER A 197 -6.06 -11.57 4.85
CA SER A 197 -6.41 -12.04 6.19
C SER A 197 -5.32 -12.94 6.72
N ASN A 198 -5.36 -13.21 8.02
CA ASN A 198 -4.50 -14.21 8.66
C ASN A 198 -2.98 -13.95 8.57
N PHE A 199 -2.58 -12.67 8.50
CA PHE A 199 -1.16 -12.29 8.44
C PHE A 199 -0.61 -11.93 9.83
N LYS A 200 0.64 -12.31 10.09
CA LYS A 200 1.29 -12.02 11.38
C LYS A 200 1.56 -10.52 11.51
N VAL A 201 1.35 -9.97 12.69
CA VAL A 201 1.77 -8.60 13.03
C VAL A 201 2.93 -8.68 14.03
N PRO A 202 4.12 -8.20 13.67
CA PRO A 202 5.27 -8.23 14.57
C PRO A 202 5.08 -7.42 15.85
N ALA A 203 6.01 -7.58 16.78
CA ALA A 203 6.06 -6.79 18.00
C ALA A 203 6.49 -5.34 17.72
N VAL A 204 6.22 -4.46 18.70
CA VAL A 204 6.69 -3.09 18.74
C VAL A 204 8.14 -3.02 19.21
N THR A 205 8.91 -2.14 18.57
CA THR A 205 10.28 -1.77 18.92
C THR A 205 10.39 -0.25 19.06
N GLY A 206 11.30 0.22 19.91
CA GLY A 206 11.66 1.64 20.05
C GLY A 206 10.59 2.54 20.69
N ALA A 207 9.58 1.96 21.35
CA ALA A 207 8.61 2.73 22.12
C ALA A 207 9.23 3.23 23.44
N GLY A 208 9.39 4.54 23.56
CA GLY A 208 9.97 5.21 24.72
C GLY A 208 11.50 5.19 24.76
N PRO A 209 12.10 5.89 25.74
CA PRO A 209 13.55 5.86 25.94
C PRO A 209 14.05 4.42 26.08
N MET A 210 14.97 4.02 25.20
CA MET A 210 15.52 2.66 25.15
C MET A 210 14.47 1.53 25.01
N GLY A 211 13.27 1.81 24.49
CA GLY A 211 12.22 0.80 24.33
C GLY A 211 11.45 0.47 25.62
N ALA A 212 11.54 1.31 26.66
CA ALA A 212 10.89 1.07 27.96
C ALA A 212 9.36 0.84 27.88
N PHE A 213 8.71 1.30 26.80
CA PHE A 213 7.27 1.13 26.59
C PHE A 213 6.91 0.02 25.59
N ASN A 214 7.87 -0.75 25.06
CA ASN A 214 7.57 -1.84 24.11
C ASN A 214 6.54 -2.82 24.69
N THR A 215 6.75 -3.26 25.93
CA THR A 215 5.87 -4.23 26.60
C THR A 215 4.45 -3.70 26.75
N VAL A 216 4.27 -2.46 27.21
CA VAL A 216 2.93 -1.90 27.42
C VAL A 216 2.19 -1.67 26.10
N VAL A 217 2.89 -1.19 25.06
CA VAL A 217 2.29 -1.01 23.73
C VAL A 217 1.92 -2.37 23.13
N ASN A 218 2.78 -3.37 23.25
CA ASN A 218 2.51 -4.74 22.79
C ASN A 218 1.30 -5.34 23.47
N VAL A 219 1.18 -5.23 24.80
CA VAL A 219 0.01 -5.74 25.53
C VAL A 219 -1.27 -5.02 25.08
N ARG A 220 -1.24 -3.70 24.94
CA ARG A 220 -2.40 -2.90 24.51
C ARG A 220 -2.86 -3.26 23.10
N ALA A 221 -1.94 -3.38 22.16
CA ALA A 221 -2.24 -3.68 20.77
C ALA A 221 -2.37 -5.20 20.49
N SER A 222 -2.17 -6.05 21.51
CA SER A 222 -2.11 -7.51 21.39
C SER A 222 -1.10 -7.97 20.33
N LEU A 223 0.13 -7.48 20.50
CA LEU A 223 1.28 -7.76 19.64
C LEU A 223 2.34 -8.58 20.40
N PRO A 224 3.10 -9.45 19.69
CA PRO A 224 2.90 -9.82 18.30
C PRO A 224 1.59 -10.61 18.11
N ASN A 225 0.90 -10.38 16.98
CA ASN A 225 -0.29 -11.12 16.61
C ASN A 225 0.10 -12.27 15.68
N SER A 226 -0.33 -13.50 16.01
CA SER A 226 -0.04 -14.69 15.22
C SER A 226 -0.84 -14.77 13.90
N GLY A 227 -1.80 -13.87 13.70
CA GLY A 227 -2.58 -13.70 12.47
C GLY A 227 -4.05 -14.05 12.60
N VAL A 228 -4.48 -14.77 13.64
CA VAL A 228 -5.86 -15.32 13.76
C VAL A 228 -6.98 -14.26 13.65
N SER A 229 -6.69 -13.00 13.94
CA SER A 229 -7.66 -11.91 13.98
C SER A 229 -7.23 -10.67 13.19
N THR A 230 -6.40 -10.87 12.16
CA THR A 230 -5.88 -9.78 11.31
C THR A 230 -6.54 -9.78 9.96
N SER A 231 -6.99 -8.61 9.51
CA SER A 231 -7.48 -8.42 8.15
C SER A 231 -7.15 -7.02 7.64
N LEU A 232 -6.92 -6.91 6.35
CA LEU A 232 -6.78 -5.64 5.64
C LEU A 232 -7.69 -5.73 4.42
N SER A 233 -8.59 -4.76 4.26
CA SER A 233 -9.41 -4.63 3.07
C SER A 233 -9.28 -3.20 2.55
N ILE A 234 -9.05 -3.05 1.25
CA ILE A 234 -8.91 -1.74 0.60
C ILE A 234 -9.66 -1.72 -0.72
N ARG A 235 -10.15 -0.53 -1.05
CA ARG A 235 -10.66 -0.16 -2.36
C ARG A 235 -9.65 0.77 -3.01
N ALA A 236 -9.29 0.51 -4.25
CA ALA A 236 -8.27 1.26 -4.97
C ALA A 236 -8.63 1.54 -6.43
N ASP A 237 -7.99 2.56 -6.99
CA ASP A 237 -7.95 2.81 -8.43
C ASP A 237 -6.50 2.61 -8.91
N ALA A 238 -6.31 1.83 -9.96
CA ALA A 238 -5.00 1.58 -10.55
C ALA A 238 -4.89 2.26 -11.92
N TYR A 239 -3.72 2.83 -12.18
CA TYR A 239 -3.36 3.51 -13.41
C TYR A 239 -2.06 2.92 -13.92
N MET A 240 -2.01 2.63 -15.22
CA MET A 240 -0.81 2.14 -15.88
C MET A 240 -0.61 2.86 -17.21
N ALA A 241 0.62 3.21 -17.53
CA ALA A 241 0.97 3.81 -18.82
C ALA A 241 2.40 3.45 -19.21
N GLN A 242 2.71 3.57 -20.50
CA GLN A 242 4.08 3.39 -20.96
C GLN A 242 4.99 4.47 -20.37
N ASN A 243 6.15 4.06 -19.86
CA ASN A 243 7.11 4.96 -19.26
C ASN A 243 7.73 5.88 -20.33
N PRO A 244 7.62 7.21 -20.19
CA PRO A 244 8.21 8.14 -21.15
C PRO A 244 9.74 8.13 -21.16
N ASP A 245 10.36 7.75 -20.04
CA ASP A 245 11.81 7.69 -19.87
C ASP A 245 12.38 6.31 -20.20
N TYR A 246 11.55 5.35 -20.62
CA TYR A 246 12.04 4.04 -21.04
C TYR A 246 12.91 4.18 -22.29
N SER A 247 14.17 3.76 -22.16
CA SER A 247 15.18 3.79 -23.21
C SER A 247 15.64 2.40 -23.64
N GLY A 248 14.87 1.35 -23.33
CA GLY A 248 15.18 0.00 -23.79
C GLY A 248 14.92 -0.16 -25.28
N ASP A 249 15.84 -0.84 -25.96
CA ASP A 249 15.70 -1.31 -27.34
C ASP A 249 14.57 -2.35 -27.48
#